data_AF-A0AAD4SC58-F1
#
_entry.id   AF-A0AAD4SC58-F1
#
_cell.length_a   1.000
_cell.length_b   1.000
_cell.length_c   1.000
_cell.angle_alpha   90.00
_cell.angle_beta   90.00
_cell.angle_gamma   90.00
#
_symmetry.space_group_name_H-M   'P 1'
#
loop_
_entity.id
_entity.type
_entity.pdbx_description
1 polymer ?
#
loop_
_entity_poly.entity_id
_entity_poly.type
_entity_poly.pdbx_seq_one_letter_code
_entity_poly.pdbx_strand_id
1 'polypeptide(L)'
;MKSSSALRNGVITLFHSLNPNPNSYKTIPFRKFISINKSSLPSLPTSDPQKFRFFCSSMAQSGDSVYSSSSVEKQFEGFRSTLEDSGKLRERIKAVAGEIESAARFMHSGLLLVHQSRPVPEVLERAKGQIEVLKGLYSNLAEILKECPGQYYRFHGEWRSETQTAVSLIVLLHWLETGDLLMHKETEAKLGLGSSEFGLDIEDYLTGVCFMSNELPRYVVNQVTAGDYDCPRKVLNFLTELHAAFRMLNLRNDLLRRKFDGMKYDLRKVEEVYYDVKIRGLTANGDPGVPRIV
;
A
#
# COMPACT_ATOMS: atom_id res chain seq x y z
N MET A 1 -11.75 46.35 -36.70
CA MET A 1 -11.86 45.84 -38.09
C MET A 1 -11.19 44.46 -38.16
N LYS A 2 -11.55 43.65 -39.18
CA LYS A 2 -10.85 42.48 -39.81
C LYS A 2 -9.43 42.13 -39.30
N SER A 3 -8.96 40.88 -39.19
CA SER A 3 -9.45 39.53 -39.60
C SER A 3 -8.69 38.45 -38.76
N SER A 4 -9.18 37.23 -38.49
CA SER A 4 -9.22 36.01 -39.36
C SER A 4 -7.87 35.71 -40.08
N SER A 5 -7.27 34.52 -40.10
CA SER A 5 -7.46 33.20 -39.43
C SER A 5 -6.08 32.44 -39.52
N ALA A 6 -5.84 31.12 -39.43
CA ALA A 6 -6.64 29.88 -39.50
C ALA A 6 -5.88 28.66 -38.89
N LEU A 7 -6.47 27.46 -39.01
CA LEU A 7 -5.94 26.15 -38.56
C LEU A 7 -4.75 25.62 -39.39
N ARG A 8 -3.98 24.67 -38.81
CA ARG A 8 -3.44 23.48 -39.51
C ARG A 8 -3.01 22.38 -38.54
N ASN A 9 -3.39 21.13 -38.86
CA ASN A 9 -2.90 19.93 -38.18
C ASN A 9 -1.52 19.53 -38.71
N GLY A 10 -0.74 18.81 -37.89
CA GLY A 10 0.52 18.18 -38.30
C GLY A 10 0.76 16.88 -37.54
N VAL A 11 0.40 15.75 -38.14
CA VAL A 11 0.76 14.40 -37.66
C VAL A 11 1.83 13.84 -38.59
N ILE A 12 3.02 13.57 -38.05
CA ILE A 12 4.10 12.81 -38.72
C ILE A 12 4.67 11.84 -37.67
N THR A 13 4.98 10.62 -38.10
CA THR A 13 5.37 9.50 -37.22
C THR A 13 6.64 8.84 -37.76
N LEU A 14 7.48 8.30 -36.86
CA LEU A 14 8.65 7.44 -37.14
C LEU A 14 9.87 8.22 -37.76
N PHE A 15 11.14 7.80 -37.67
CA PHE A 15 11.78 6.54 -37.23
C PHE A 15 13.15 6.76 -36.51
N HIS A 16 13.59 5.75 -35.74
CA HIS A 16 14.97 5.30 -35.42
C HIS A 16 16.12 6.26 -35.00
N SER A 17 16.68 5.97 -33.81
CA SER A 17 18.13 5.72 -33.56
C SER A 17 18.26 4.97 -32.22
N LEU A 18 18.55 3.66 -32.19
CA LEU A 18 19.87 3.00 -32.20
C LEU A 18 20.75 3.30 -30.96
N ASN A 19 21.04 2.24 -30.19
CA ASN A 19 21.77 2.26 -28.92
C ASN A 19 23.06 1.43 -29.03
N PRO A 20 24.27 2.00 -28.82
CA PRO A 20 25.54 1.27 -28.85
C PRO A 20 25.99 0.80 -27.46
N ASN A 21 26.30 -0.49 -27.32
CA ASN A 21 26.83 -1.09 -26.09
C ASN A 21 28.16 -1.84 -26.34
N PRO A 22 29.25 -1.53 -25.60
CA PRO A 22 30.46 -2.34 -25.57
C PRO A 22 30.57 -3.19 -24.29
N ASN A 23 30.73 -4.51 -24.44
CA ASN A 23 30.90 -5.44 -23.32
C ASN A 23 32.26 -5.27 -22.60
N SER A 24 32.29 -5.56 -21.29
CA SER A 24 33.44 -6.20 -20.63
C SER A 24 33.02 -6.96 -19.39
N TYR A 25 33.61 -8.14 -19.18
CA TYR A 25 33.24 -9.10 -18.14
C TYR A 25 34.22 -9.07 -16.95
N LYS A 26 33.71 -9.37 -15.75
CA LYS A 26 34.36 -10.26 -14.76
C LYS A 26 33.36 -10.76 -13.72
N THR A 27 33.55 -12.01 -13.30
CA THR A 27 32.77 -12.78 -12.30
C THR A 27 33.50 -12.76 -10.94
N ILE A 28 33.10 -13.38 -9.81
CA ILE A 28 32.20 -14.50 -9.41
C ILE A 28 31.82 -14.26 -7.90
N PRO A 29 31.23 -15.21 -7.12
CA PRO A 29 29.99 -15.99 -7.28
C PRO A 29 28.97 -15.70 -6.15
N PHE A 30 27.75 -16.27 -6.23
CA PHE A 30 27.07 -16.77 -5.01
C PHE A 30 26.27 -18.05 -5.30
N ARG A 31 26.16 -18.94 -4.31
CA ARG A 31 25.60 -20.30 -4.45
C ARG A 31 24.08 -20.31 -4.68
N LYS A 32 23.58 -21.21 -5.54
CA LYS A 32 22.32 -21.95 -5.28
C LYS A 32 22.27 -23.35 -5.91
N PHE A 33 21.89 -24.30 -5.06
CA PHE A 33 21.14 -25.55 -5.31
C PHE A 33 21.77 -26.71 -6.09
N ILE A 34 21.21 -27.89 -5.78
CA ILE A 34 21.67 -29.24 -6.14
C ILE A 34 20.92 -29.71 -7.40
N SER A 35 21.62 -30.41 -8.28
CA SER A 35 21.02 -31.15 -9.40
C SER A 35 20.94 -32.64 -9.08
N ILE A 36 19.86 -33.30 -9.51
CA ILE A 36 19.72 -34.76 -9.55
C ILE A 36 19.23 -35.14 -10.95
N ASN A 37 19.72 -36.29 -11.45
CA ASN A 37 19.73 -36.61 -12.88
C ASN A 37 18.36 -36.91 -13.50
N LYS A 38 18.26 -36.67 -14.82
CA LYS A 38 17.26 -37.30 -15.69
C LYS A 38 17.73 -38.70 -16.10
N SER A 39 16.82 -39.67 -16.12
CA SER A 39 16.97 -40.91 -16.89
C SER A 39 15.60 -41.47 -17.29
N SER A 40 15.48 -41.90 -18.55
CA SER A 40 14.46 -42.83 -19.10
C SER A 40 12.97 -42.56 -18.82
N LEU A 41 12.24 -42.09 -19.83
CA LEU A 41 10.82 -42.43 -20.03
C LEU A 41 10.72 -43.84 -20.64
N PRO A 42 9.68 -44.62 -20.29
CA PRO A 42 9.04 -45.59 -21.18
C PRO A 42 7.86 -44.96 -21.95
N SER A 43 7.53 -45.52 -23.12
CA SER A 43 6.46 -45.03 -24.01
C SER A 43 5.09 -45.67 -23.78
N LEU A 44 4.05 -45.00 -24.25
CA LEU A 44 2.65 -45.46 -24.26
C LEU A 44 2.46 -46.74 -25.10
N PRO A 45 1.71 -47.76 -24.63
CA PRO A 45 1.10 -48.77 -25.47
C PRO A 45 -0.38 -48.46 -25.74
N THR A 46 -0.80 -48.56 -27.00
CA THR A 46 -2.21 -48.48 -27.43
C THR A 46 -2.88 -49.85 -27.38
N SER A 47 -4.06 -49.98 -26.76
CA SER A 47 -4.85 -51.23 -26.84
C SER A 47 -6.36 -51.05 -26.63
N ASP A 48 -7.10 -51.30 -27.72
CA ASP A 48 -8.41 -51.97 -27.85
C ASP A 48 -9.61 -51.56 -26.93
N PRO A 49 -10.71 -50.98 -27.46
CA PRO A 49 -11.85 -50.50 -26.68
C PRO A 49 -12.91 -51.59 -26.36
N GLN A 50 -12.54 -52.67 -25.68
CA GLN A 50 -13.52 -53.64 -25.15
C GLN A 50 -13.23 -54.10 -23.70
N LYS A 51 -14.32 -54.34 -22.94
CA LYS A 51 -14.38 -54.89 -21.57
C LYS A 51 -14.08 -53.92 -20.41
N PHE A 52 -14.95 -52.91 -20.22
CA PHE A 52 -15.43 -52.58 -18.88
C PHE A 52 -16.91 -52.98 -18.76
N ARG A 53 -17.18 -54.18 -18.22
CA ARG A 53 -18.54 -54.58 -17.83
C ARG A 53 -18.87 -53.93 -16.49
N PHE A 54 -19.50 -52.77 -16.50
CA PHE A 54 -20.20 -52.28 -15.32
C PHE A 54 -21.38 -53.23 -15.04
N PHE A 55 -21.30 -53.97 -13.94
CA PHE A 55 -22.33 -54.91 -13.53
C PHE A 55 -23.46 -54.15 -12.83
N CYS A 56 -24.37 -53.57 -13.61
CA CYS A 56 -25.50 -52.81 -13.11
C CYS A 56 -26.57 -53.76 -12.53
N SER A 57 -26.39 -54.17 -11.28
CA SER A 57 -27.40 -54.91 -10.53
C SER A 57 -28.51 -53.96 -10.05
N SER A 58 -29.62 -53.93 -10.78
CA SER A 58 -30.84 -53.28 -10.34
C SER A 58 -31.46 -54.04 -9.15
N MET A 59 -31.30 -53.49 -7.95
CA MET A 59 -32.11 -53.85 -6.78
C MET A 59 -32.94 -52.62 -6.40
N ALA A 60 -34.25 -52.71 -6.59
CA ALA A 60 -35.16 -51.59 -6.36
C ALA A 60 -35.53 -51.48 -4.87
N GLN A 61 -34.98 -50.45 -4.21
CA GLN A 61 -35.64 -49.81 -3.07
C GLN A 61 -35.93 -48.35 -3.42
N SER A 62 -36.97 -48.18 -4.24
CA SER A 62 -37.55 -46.89 -4.58
C SER A 62 -38.36 -46.36 -3.39
N GLY A 63 -37.73 -45.53 -2.57
CA GLY A 63 -38.33 -44.86 -1.42
C GLY A 63 -37.60 -43.56 -1.11
N ASP A 64 -36.45 -43.64 -0.44
CA ASP A 64 -35.83 -42.48 0.23
C ASP A 64 -34.82 -41.68 -0.62
N SER A 65 -34.26 -42.26 -1.69
CA SER A 65 -33.15 -41.66 -2.44
C SER A 65 -33.49 -40.35 -3.16
N VAL A 66 -34.70 -40.24 -3.71
CA VAL A 66 -35.19 -39.04 -4.43
C VAL A 66 -35.38 -37.85 -3.49
N TYR A 67 -35.78 -38.13 -2.23
CA TYR A 67 -35.93 -37.09 -1.20
C TYR A 67 -34.57 -36.53 -0.79
N SER A 68 -33.54 -37.37 -0.71
CA SER A 68 -32.16 -36.96 -0.44
C SER A 68 -31.59 -36.05 -1.53
N SER A 69 -31.72 -36.42 -2.81
CA SER A 69 -31.20 -35.62 -3.94
C SER A 69 -31.82 -34.21 -3.96
N SER A 70 -33.15 -34.13 -3.94
CA SER A 70 -33.87 -32.85 -3.98
C SER A 70 -33.70 -32.00 -2.71
N SER A 71 -33.26 -32.58 -1.59
CA SER A 71 -32.85 -31.84 -0.38
C SER A 71 -31.46 -31.22 -0.57
N VAL A 72 -30.50 -31.98 -1.11
CA VAL A 72 -29.13 -31.52 -1.38
C VAL A 72 -29.10 -30.45 -2.49
N GLU A 73 -29.89 -30.62 -3.55
CA GLU A 73 -30.06 -29.63 -4.63
C GLU A 73 -30.51 -28.26 -4.09
N LYS A 74 -31.49 -28.25 -3.17
CA LYS A 74 -31.96 -27.02 -2.50
C LYS A 74 -30.90 -26.37 -1.61
N GLN A 75 -30.04 -27.17 -0.97
CA GLN A 75 -28.90 -26.64 -0.19
C GLN A 75 -27.88 -25.98 -1.11
N PHE A 76 -27.54 -26.60 -2.24
CA PHE A 76 -26.63 -26.00 -3.22
C PHE A 76 -27.18 -24.72 -3.84
N GLU A 77 -28.48 -24.62 -4.10
CA GLU A 77 -29.10 -23.39 -4.61
C GLU A 77 -29.08 -22.26 -3.55
N GLY A 78 -29.32 -22.59 -2.27
CA GLY A 78 -29.16 -21.65 -1.16
C GLY A 78 -27.71 -21.14 -1.02
N PHE A 79 -26.71 -22.03 -1.16
CA PHE A 79 -25.31 -21.63 -1.20
C PHE A 79 -24.98 -20.79 -2.44
N ARG A 80 -25.58 -21.09 -3.60
CA ARG A 80 -25.42 -20.32 -4.84
C ARG A 80 -25.86 -18.87 -4.67
N SER A 81 -27.08 -18.62 -4.18
CA SER A 81 -27.57 -17.26 -3.90
C SER A 81 -26.65 -16.54 -2.92
N THR A 82 -26.30 -17.19 -1.81
CA THR A 82 -25.43 -16.62 -0.76
C THR A 82 -24.06 -16.20 -1.32
N LEU A 83 -23.49 -16.97 -2.25
CA LEU A 83 -22.23 -16.63 -2.91
C LEU A 83 -22.39 -15.50 -3.94
N GLU A 84 -23.49 -15.47 -4.68
CA GLU A 84 -23.78 -14.41 -5.65
C GLU A 84 -23.98 -13.06 -4.96
N ASP A 85 -24.73 -13.03 -3.85
CA ASP A 85 -24.98 -11.81 -3.07
C ASP A 85 -23.72 -11.34 -2.31
N SER A 86 -22.92 -12.29 -1.79
CA SER A 86 -21.57 -11.99 -1.28
C SER A 86 -20.60 -11.52 -2.38
N GLY A 87 -20.90 -11.76 -3.66
CA GLY A 87 -20.19 -11.24 -4.83
C GLY A 87 -20.57 -9.79 -5.11
N LYS A 88 -21.87 -9.52 -5.29
CA LYS A 88 -22.43 -8.17 -5.50
C LYS A 88 -21.97 -7.18 -4.42
N LEU A 89 -21.95 -7.61 -3.15
CA LEU A 89 -21.46 -6.83 -2.02
C LEU A 89 -19.95 -6.52 -2.15
N ARG A 90 -19.13 -7.51 -2.54
CA ARG A 90 -17.68 -7.33 -2.76
C ARG A 90 -17.39 -6.37 -3.91
N GLU A 91 -18.19 -6.39 -4.97
CA GLU A 91 -18.08 -5.45 -6.10
C GLU A 91 -18.41 -4.02 -5.69
N ARG A 92 -19.48 -3.80 -4.90
CA ARG A 92 -19.81 -2.48 -4.32
C ARG A 92 -18.70 -1.94 -3.41
N ILE A 93 -18.13 -2.80 -2.56
CA ILE A 93 -16.99 -2.44 -1.70
C ILE A 93 -15.78 -2.02 -2.55
N LYS A 94 -15.46 -2.79 -3.61
CA LYS A 94 -14.35 -2.48 -4.53
C LYS A 94 -14.52 -1.17 -5.29
N ALA A 95 -15.75 -0.81 -5.66
CA ALA A 95 -16.02 0.48 -6.31
C ALA A 95 -15.60 1.64 -5.40
N VAL A 96 -16.06 1.65 -4.14
CA VAL A 96 -15.69 2.70 -3.17
C VAL A 96 -14.20 2.65 -2.83
N ALA A 97 -13.58 1.47 -2.73
CA ALA A 97 -12.13 1.36 -2.55
C ALA A 97 -11.33 1.98 -3.71
N GLY A 98 -11.78 1.81 -4.96
CA GLY A 98 -11.17 2.45 -6.13
C GLY A 98 -11.32 3.98 -6.14
N GLU A 99 -12.40 4.51 -5.59
CA GLU A 99 -12.58 5.95 -5.35
C GLU A 99 -11.63 6.46 -4.25
N ILE A 100 -11.48 5.72 -3.14
CA ILE A 100 -10.53 6.02 -2.06
C ILE A 100 -9.09 6.01 -2.61
N GLU A 101 -8.72 5.02 -3.41
CA GLU A 101 -7.42 4.94 -4.08
C GLU A 101 -7.18 6.16 -4.99
N SER A 102 -8.21 6.60 -5.71
CA SER A 102 -8.14 7.75 -6.61
C SER A 102 -7.95 9.07 -5.85
N ALA A 103 -8.70 9.28 -4.77
CA ALA A 103 -8.53 10.43 -3.88
C ALA A 103 -7.15 10.44 -3.18
N ALA A 104 -6.69 9.27 -2.71
CA ALA A 104 -5.36 9.12 -2.11
C ALA A 104 -4.24 9.41 -3.12
N ARG A 105 -4.32 8.92 -4.37
CA ARG A 105 -3.38 9.28 -5.45
C ARG A 105 -3.36 10.78 -5.74
N PHE A 106 -4.53 11.43 -5.75
CA PHE A 106 -4.61 12.88 -5.98
C PHE A 106 -3.99 13.67 -4.81
N MET A 107 -4.27 13.29 -3.56
CA MET A 107 -3.63 13.90 -2.39
C MET A 107 -2.11 13.69 -2.38
N HIS A 108 -1.62 12.50 -2.72
CA HIS A 108 -0.20 12.22 -2.84
C HIS A 108 0.47 13.06 -3.94
N SER A 109 -0.14 13.20 -5.13
CA SER A 109 0.42 14.02 -6.21
C SER A 109 0.49 15.51 -5.84
N GLY A 110 -0.44 16.00 -5.00
CA GLY A 110 -0.34 17.30 -4.34
C GLY A 110 0.84 17.37 -3.36
N LEU A 111 0.94 16.42 -2.41
CA LEU A 111 1.99 16.39 -1.39
C LEU A 111 3.41 16.24 -1.98
N LEU A 112 3.58 15.59 -3.13
CA LEU A 112 4.88 15.52 -3.83
C LEU A 112 5.47 16.90 -4.20
N LEU A 113 4.65 17.97 -4.24
CA LEU A 113 5.12 19.35 -4.44
C LEU A 113 5.93 19.90 -3.25
N VAL A 114 5.81 19.29 -2.06
CA VAL A 114 6.64 19.66 -0.89
C VAL A 114 8.13 19.43 -1.17
N HIS A 115 8.49 18.43 -1.99
CA HIS A 115 9.87 18.21 -2.42
C HIS A 115 10.39 19.23 -3.43
N GLN A 116 9.55 20.14 -3.94
CA GLN A 116 9.88 21.07 -5.03
C GLN A 116 10.12 22.52 -4.54
N SER A 117 10.47 22.71 -3.26
CA SER A 117 10.69 24.03 -2.63
C SER A 117 9.48 24.99 -2.73
N ARG A 118 8.26 24.46 -2.87
CA ARG A 118 7.03 25.28 -2.81
C ARG A 118 6.73 25.72 -1.38
N PRO A 119 6.05 26.88 -1.19
CA PRO A 119 5.58 27.28 0.14
C PRO A 119 4.62 26.22 0.69
N VAL A 120 5.04 25.53 1.75
CA VAL A 120 4.32 24.40 2.36
C VAL A 120 2.82 24.68 2.57
N PRO A 121 2.37 25.85 3.09
CA PRO A 121 0.94 26.12 3.31
C PRO A 121 0.03 25.93 2.09
N GLU A 122 0.44 26.35 0.89
CA GLU A 122 -0.40 26.21 -0.33
C GLU A 122 -0.58 24.72 -0.73
N VAL A 123 0.42 23.90 -0.42
CA VAL A 123 0.37 22.45 -0.67
C VAL A 123 -0.49 21.74 0.39
N LEU A 124 -0.38 22.15 1.66
CA LEU A 124 -1.17 21.61 2.76
C LEU A 124 -2.67 21.85 2.56
N GLU A 125 -3.12 23.07 2.23
CA GLU A 125 -4.54 23.37 2.06
C GLU A 125 -5.19 22.55 0.93
N ARG A 126 -4.46 22.33 -0.18
CA ARG A 126 -4.92 21.46 -1.28
C ARG A 126 -5.10 20.00 -0.84
N ALA A 127 -4.24 19.52 0.05
CA ALA A 127 -4.33 18.17 0.61
C ALA A 127 -5.43 18.05 1.69
N LYS A 128 -5.63 19.06 2.55
CA LYS A 128 -6.75 19.10 3.51
C LYS A 128 -8.10 18.94 2.83
N GLY A 129 -8.31 19.58 1.68
CA GLY A 129 -9.53 19.42 0.88
C GLY A 129 -9.80 17.96 0.44
N GLN A 130 -8.79 17.10 0.35
CA GLN A 130 -8.96 15.68 0.05
C GLN A 130 -9.29 14.82 1.28
N ILE A 131 -9.03 15.29 2.50
CA ILE A 131 -9.41 14.57 3.72
C ILE A 131 -10.94 14.51 3.85
N GLU A 132 -11.63 15.62 3.58
CA GLU A 132 -13.10 15.64 3.59
C GLU A 132 -13.71 14.77 2.46
N VAL A 133 -13.04 14.64 1.31
CA VAL A 133 -13.42 13.69 0.25
C VAL A 133 -13.26 12.25 0.74
N LEU A 134 -12.09 11.89 1.30
CA LEU A 134 -11.83 10.55 1.85
C LEU A 134 -12.85 10.19 2.94
N LYS A 135 -13.13 11.12 3.86
CA LYS A 135 -14.14 10.99 4.92
C LYS A 135 -15.55 10.73 4.40
N GLY A 136 -15.94 11.37 3.28
CA GLY A 136 -17.17 11.04 2.56
C GLY A 136 -17.17 9.61 2.01
N LEU A 137 -16.06 9.17 1.42
CA LEU A 137 -15.91 7.80 0.88
C LEU A 137 -15.88 6.73 1.98
N TYR A 138 -15.23 6.97 3.12
CA TYR A 138 -15.29 6.09 4.29
C TYR A 138 -16.69 6.06 4.91
N SER A 139 -17.44 7.16 4.86
CA SER A 139 -18.86 7.17 5.26
C SER A 139 -19.70 6.28 4.33
N ASN A 140 -19.53 6.39 3.01
CA ASN A 140 -20.19 5.51 2.04
C ASN A 140 -19.84 4.03 2.25
N LEU A 141 -18.57 3.73 2.55
CA LEU A 141 -18.11 2.37 2.87
C LEU A 141 -18.73 1.86 4.18
N ALA A 142 -18.88 2.73 5.19
CA ALA A 142 -19.56 2.40 6.45
C ALA A 142 -21.04 2.04 6.22
N GLU A 143 -21.77 2.79 5.37
CA GLU A 143 -23.17 2.46 5.03
C GLU A 143 -23.28 1.10 4.33
N ILE A 144 -22.37 0.76 3.41
CA ILE A 144 -22.34 -0.56 2.76
C ILE A 144 -22.09 -1.68 3.79
N LEU A 145 -21.23 -1.44 4.79
CA LEU A 145 -20.90 -2.46 5.80
C LEU A 145 -22.00 -2.69 6.84
N LYS A 146 -22.94 -1.75 7.02
CA LYS A 146 -24.17 -1.98 7.83
C LYS A 146 -25.08 -3.07 7.24
N GLU A 147 -24.95 -3.38 5.95
CA GLU A 147 -25.67 -4.49 5.32
C GLU A 147 -25.08 -5.87 5.71
N CYS A 148 -23.88 -5.91 6.31
CA CYS A 148 -23.18 -7.14 6.67
C CYS A 148 -22.54 -7.07 8.08
N PRO A 149 -23.32 -6.83 9.15
CA PRO A 149 -22.81 -6.68 10.51
C PRO A 149 -21.95 -7.88 10.94
N GLY A 150 -20.86 -7.59 11.66
CA GLY A 150 -19.85 -8.56 12.05
C GLY A 150 -18.92 -9.08 10.93
N GLN A 151 -19.13 -8.70 9.65
CA GLN A 151 -18.32 -9.22 8.53
C GLN A 151 -17.13 -8.32 8.12
N TYR A 152 -16.77 -7.30 8.91
CA TYR A 152 -15.63 -6.38 8.66
C TYR A 152 -14.39 -7.11 8.13
N TYR A 153 -13.84 -8.05 8.90
CA TYR A 153 -12.61 -8.77 8.57
C TYR A 153 -12.74 -9.76 7.38
N ARG A 154 -13.95 -10.10 6.93
CA ARG A 154 -14.18 -10.92 5.71
C ARG A 154 -13.94 -10.12 4.42
N PHE A 155 -14.15 -8.81 4.46
CA PHE A 155 -14.03 -7.91 3.31
C PHE A 155 -12.89 -6.89 3.45
N HIS A 156 -12.33 -6.70 4.65
CA HIS A 156 -11.25 -5.73 4.95
C HIS A 156 -10.10 -5.68 3.94
N GLY A 157 -9.69 -6.83 3.41
CA GLY A 157 -8.65 -6.92 2.39
C GLY A 157 -8.91 -6.17 1.07
N GLU A 158 -10.15 -5.72 0.84
CA GLU A 158 -10.57 -4.98 -0.37
C GLU A 158 -10.43 -3.45 -0.23
N TRP A 159 -10.13 -2.93 0.98
CA TRP A 159 -9.85 -1.49 1.22
C TRP A 159 -8.61 -1.24 2.11
N ARG A 160 -7.94 -2.31 2.57
CA ARG A 160 -6.77 -2.26 3.47
C ARG A 160 -5.58 -1.49 2.88
N SER A 161 -5.25 -1.71 1.62
CA SER A 161 -4.10 -1.06 0.96
C SER A 161 -4.32 0.45 0.79
N GLU A 162 -5.55 0.81 0.50
CA GLU A 162 -6.08 2.14 0.26
C GLU A 162 -6.13 2.92 1.58
N THR A 163 -6.50 2.24 2.68
CA THR A 163 -6.49 2.77 4.04
C THR A 163 -5.07 3.00 4.56
N GLN A 164 -4.17 2.04 4.40
CA GLN A 164 -2.75 2.20 4.74
C GLN A 164 -2.12 3.39 3.98
N THR A 165 -2.50 3.57 2.72
CA THR A 165 -2.08 4.72 1.90
C THR A 165 -2.70 6.03 2.39
N ALA A 166 -4.01 6.08 2.66
CA ALA A 166 -4.69 7.26 3.18
C ALA A 166 -4.11 7.72 4.53
N VAL A 167 -3.91 6.78 5.47
CA VAL A 167 -3.24 7.06 6.75
C VAL A 167 -1.85 7.66 6.54
N SER A 168 -1.02 7.03 5.71
CA SER A 168 0.34 7.50 5.40
C SER A 168 0.37 8.98 5.01
N LEU A 169 -0.54 9.38 4.12
CA LEU A 169 -0.63 10.75 3.61
C LEU A 169 -1.21 11.73 4.64
N ILE A 170 -2.16 11.30 5.47
CA ILE A 170 -2.77 12.15 6.52
C ILE A 170 -1.80 12.36 7.69
N VAL A 171 -1.03 11.32 8.05
CA VAL A 171 0.04 11.40 9.06
C VAL A 171 1.19 12.27 8.52
N LEU A 172 1.60 12.11 7.26
CA LEU A 172 2.61 12.96 6.62
C LEU A 172 2.16 14.43 6.58
N LEU A 173 0.89 14.69 6.24
CA LEU A 173 0.31 16.03 6.25
C LEU A 173 0.43 16.68 7.63
N HIS A 174 0.00 15.99 8.68
CA HIS A 174 0.08 16.49 10.05
C HIS A 174 1.54 16.71 10.49
N TRP A 175 2.43 15.76 10.19
CA TRP A 175 3.85 15.89 10.52
C TRP A 175 4.50 17.11 9.83
N LEU A 176 4.09 17.45 8.61
CA LEU A 176 4.51 18.67 7.92
C LEU A 176 3.92 19.97 8.52
N GLU A 177 2.88 19.88 9.35
CA GLU A 177 2.27 21.01 10.08
C GLU A 177 2.87 21.20 11.48
N THR A 178 3.14 20.11 12.21
CA THR A 178 3.51 20.15 13.64
C THR A 178 4.94 19.68 13.92
N GLY A 179 5.47 18.74 13.12
CA GLY A 179 6.66 17.95 13.44
C GLY A 179 6.38 16.68 14.25
N ASP A 180 5.13 16.46 14.67
CA ASP A 180 4.72 15.40 15.59
C ASP A 180 4.00 14.22 14.88
N LEU A 181 3.85 13.10 15.60
CA LEU A 181 3.10 11.94 15.12
C LEU A 181 1.60 12.09 15.40
N LEU A 182 0.78 12.17 14.35
CA LEU A 182 -0.67 12.09 14.47
C LEU A 182 -1.10 10.73 15.04
N MET A 183 -1.86 10.72 16.13
CA MET A 183 -2.22 9.50 16.84
C MET A 183 -3.33 8.71 16.12
N HIS A 184 -3.46 7.42 16.44
CA HIS A 184 -4.49 6.53 15.88
C HIS A 184 -5.89 7.14 15.93
N LYS A 185 -6.33 7.60 17.11
CA LYS A 185 -7.67 8.16 17.33
C LYS A 185 -7.93 9.48 16.61
N GLU A 186 -6.90 10.29 16.42
CA GLU A 186 -6.98 11.55 15.66
C GLU A 186 -7.04 11.29 14.15
N THR A 187 -6.33 10.25 13.70
CA THR A 187 -6.39 9.74 12.32
C THR A 187 -7.78 9.15 12.02
N GLU A 188 -8.30 8.34 12.93
CA GLU A 188 -9.64 7.77 12.87
C GLU A 188 -10.72 8.88 12.79
N ALA A 189 -10.61 9.90 13.64
CA ALA A 189 -11.51 11.07 13.60
C ALA A 189 -11.40 11.90 12.31
N LYS A 190 -10.19 12.11 11.76
CA LYS A 190 -10.00 12.79 10.45
C LYS A 190 -10.65 12.02 9.30
N LEU A 191 -10.70 10.69 9.37
CA LEU A 191 -11.39 9.83 8.39
C LEU A 191 -12.90 9.71 8.64
N GLY A 192 -13.45 10.28 9.72
CA GLY A 192 -14.87 10.18 10.09
C GLY A 192 -15.26 8.82 10.70
N LEU A 193 -14.28 8.04 11.15
CA LEU A 193 -14.44 6.68 11.69
C LEU A 193 -14.67 6.70 13.21
N GLY A 194 -15.11 5.57 13.77
CA GLY A 194 -15.20 5.36 15.23
C GLY A 194 -16.61 5.33 15.83
N SER A 195 -17.68 5.44 15.01
CA SER A 195 -19.08 5.47 15.46
C SER A 195 -19.70 4.06 15.66
N SER A 196 -19.02 3.20 16.43
CA SER A 196 -19.48 1.92 17.01
C SER A 196 -19.40 0.61 16.20
N GLU A 197 -19.23 0.58 14.87
CA GLU A 197 -18.91 -0.68 14.14
C GLU A 197 -17.78 -0.54 13.10
N PHE A 198 -17.70 0.59 12.39
CA PHE A 198 -16.64 0.85 11.43
C PHE A 198 -15.57 1.77 12.02
N GLY A 199 -14.37 1.21 12.23
CA GLY A 199 -13.20 1.88 12.82
C GLY A 199 -11.93 1.67 12.02
N LEU A 200 -10.88 2.40 12.39
CA LEU A 200 -9.55 2.27 11.78
C LEU A 200 -8.79 1.12 12.43
N ASP A 201 -8.45 0.07 11.67
CA ASP A 201 -7.67 -1.04 12.22
C ASP A 201 -6.24 -0.60 12.61
N ILE A 202 -5.74 -1.13 13.73
CA ILE A 202 -4.45 -0.74 14.31
C ILE A 202 -3.27 -1.24 13.46
N GLU A 203 -3.38 -2.39 12.78
CA GLU A 203 -2.35 -2.85 11.84
C GLU A 203 -2.24 -1.89 10.65
N ASP A 204 -3.38 -1.36 10.17
CA ASP A 204 -3.43 -0.48 9.00
C ASP A 204 -2.92 0.92 9.34
N TYR A 205 -3.23 1.43 10.54
CA TYR A 205 -2.60 2.64 11.06
C TYR A 205 -1.07 2.50 11.16
N LEU A 206 -0.58 1.46 11.86
CA LEU A 206 0.86 1.24 12.04
C LEU A 206 1.58 1.00 10.71
N THR A 207 0.93 0.33 9.76
CA THR A 207 1.47 0.12 8.41
C THR A 207 1.54 1.42 7.62
N GLY A 208 0.52 2.28 7.72
CA GLY A 208 0.53 3.63 7.12
C GLY A 208 1.61 4.55 7.70
N VAL A 209 1.86 4.48 9.01
CA VAL A 209 2.98 5.19 9.65
C VAL A 209 4.34 4.67 9.12
N CYS A 210 4.50 3.36 8.90
CA CYS A 210 5.67 2.80 8.19
C CYS A 210 5.71 3.09 6.68
N PHE A 211 4.68 3.69 6.08
CA PHE A 211 4.73 4.17 4.70
C PHE A 211 5.17 5.65 4.68
N MET A 212 4.65 6.46 5.60
CA MET A 212 5.03 7.86 5.79
C MET A 212 6.54 8.02 6.03
N SER A 213 7.14 7.16 6.85
CA SER A 213 8.58 7.19 7.14
C SER A 213 9.49 7.08 5.91
N ASN A 214 8.98 6.52 4.81
CA ASN A 214 9.78 6.27 3.59
C ASN A 214 9.93 7.53 2.72
N GLU A 215 9.03 8.51 2.85
CA GLU A 215 9.15 9.80 2.16
C GLU A 215 10.10 10.77 2.88
N LEU A 216 10.33 10.57 4.19
CA LEU A 216 11.12 11.48 5.01
C LEU A 216 12.60 11.63 4.57
N PRO A 217 13.35 10.58 4.17
CA PRO A 217 14.70 10.75 3.62
C PRO A 217 14.72 11.58 2.33
N ARG A 218 13.69 11.42 1.49
CA ARG A 218 13.54 12.21 0.27
C ARG A 218 13.20 13.67 0.60
N TYR A 219 12.35 13.90 1.60
CA TYR A 219 12.08 15.25 2.11
C TYR A 219 13.36 15.93 2.61
N VAL A 220 14.12 15.27 3.49
CA VAL A 220 15.38 15.79 4.06
C VAL A 220 16.40 16.21 2.99
N VAL A 221 16.66 15.36 1.99
CA VAL A 221 17.61 15.70 0.90
C VAL A 221 17.18 16.94 0.12
N ASN A 222 15.87 17.09 -0.16
CA ASN A 222 15.36 18.25 -0.89
C ASN A 222 15.35 19.52 -0.02
N GLN A 223 15.05 19.42 1.28
CA GLN A 223 15.15 20.56 2.22
C GLN A 223 16.60 21.07 2.35
N VAL A 224 17.58 20.18 2.49
CA VAL A 224 19.01 20.55 2.51
C VAL A 224 19.45 21.19 1.19
N THR A 225 18.92 20.69 0.06
CA THR A 225 19.15 21.28 -1.27
C THR A 225 18.54 22.69 -1.40
N ALA A 226 17.43 22.95 -0.69
CA ALA A 226 16.79 24.26 -0.59
C ALA A 226 17.41 25.20 0.47
N GLY A 227 18.43 24.74 1.22
CA GLY A 227 19.13 25.51 2.25
C GLY A 227 18.60 25.35 3.68
N ASP A 228 17.62 24.48 3.92
CA ASP A 228 17.12 24.13 5.26
C ASP A 228 18.01 23.04 5.89
N TYR A 229 19.03 23.50 6.61
CA TYR A 229 20.00 22.66 7.32
C TYR A 229 19.54 22.22 8.72
N ASP A 230 18.39 22.70 9.21
CA ASP A 230 17.81 22.27 10.49
C ASP A 230 16.85 21.08 10.34
N CYS A 231 16.19 20.93 9.19
CA CYS A 231 15.32 19.79 8.88
C CYS A 231 15.95 18.41 9.15
N PRO A 232 17.20 18.09 8.73
CA PRO A 232 17.81 16.77 8.99
C PRO A 232 17.82 16.40 10.47
N ARG A 233 18.09 17.36 11.37
CA ARG A 233 18.09 17.15 12.83
C ARG A 233 16.68 16.84 13.34
N LYS A 234 15.67 17.61 12.88
CA LYS A 234 14.25 17.41 13.27
C LYS A 234 13.76 16.02 12.84
N VAL A 235 14.02 15.64 11.59
CA VAL A 235 13.62 14.34 11.03
C VAL A 235 14.38 13.18 11.67
N LEU A 236 15.68 13.34 11.97
CA LEU A 236 16.47 12.30 12.62
C LEU A 236 15.94 12.00 14.03
N ASN A 237 15.62 13.03 14.81
CA ASN A 237 15.01 12.87 16.14
C ASN A 237 13.68 12.11 16.04
N PHE A 238 12.76 12.61 15.18
CA PHE A 238 11.45 12.00 14.95
C PHE A 238 11.55 10.52 14.52
N LEU A 239 12.40 10.19 13.53
CA LEU A 239 12.61 8.81 13.10
C LEU A 239 13.26 7.93 14.18
N THR A 240 14.13 8.50 15.03
CA THR A 240 14.77 7.78 16.14
C THR A 240 13.75 7.40 17.20
N GLU A 241 12.88 8.33 17.59
CA GLU A 241 11.80 8.13 18.55
C GLU A 241 10.75 7.17 17.99
N LEU A 242 10.35 7.32 16.72
CA LEU A 242 9.44 6.41 16.03
C LEU A 242 9.98 4.98 15.97
N HIS A 243 11.25 4.81 15.58
CA HIS A 243 11.93 3.51 15.58
C HIS A 243 12.15 2.94 16.99
N ALA A 244 12.23 3.77 18.03
CA ALA A 244 12.19 3.32 19.42
C ALA A 244 10.80 2.82 19.82
N ALA A 245 9.74 3.56 19.50
CA ALA A 245 8.36 3.19 19.79
C ALA A 245 7.96 1.86 19.14
N PHE A 246 8.24 1.68 17.84
CA PHE A 246 7.96 0.42 17.15
C PHE A 246 8.74 -0.79 17.72
N ARG A 247 9.95 -0.60 18.26
CA ARG A 247 10.67 -1.69 18.96
C ARG A 247 9.97 -2.13 20.25
N MET A 248 9.20 -1.27 20.91
CA MET A 248 8.42 -1.65 22.10
C MET A 248 7.21 -2.53 21.76
N LEU A 249 6.71 -2.50 20.51
CA LEU A 249 5.54 -3.27 20.08
C LEU A 249 5.79 -4.78 19.92
N ASN A 250 7.04 -5.25 20.05
CA ASN A 250 7.45 -6.66 20.01
C ASN A 250 6.81 -7.48 18.85
N LEU A 251 6.76 -6.89 17.66
CA LEU A 251 6.04 -7.41 16.50
C LEU A 251 6.54 -8.80 16.05
N ARG A 252 5.58 -9.69 15.75
CA ARG A 252 5.78 -11.05 15.22
C ARG A 252 6.30 -10.99 13.77
N ASN A 253 6.73 -12.11 13.19
CA ASN A 253 7.23 -12.18 11.81
C ASN A 253 6.10 -12.12 10.76
N ASP A 254 5.38 -11.00 10.70
CA ASP A 254 4.23 -10.71 9.83
C ASP A 254 4.57 -9.71 8.70
N LEU A 255 3.58 -9.02 8.13
CA LEU A 255 3.75 -7.98 7.11
C LEU A 255 4.21 -6.64 7.71
N LEU A 256 3.59 -6.21 8.81
CA LEU A 256 3.92 -4.95 9.50
C LEU A 256 5.36 -4.97 9.97
N ARG A 257 5.83 -6.11 10.50
CA ARG A 257 7.23 -6.31 10.89
C ARG A 257 8.20 -6.12 9.74
N ARG A 258 7.90 -6.61 8.53
CA ARG A 258 8.75 -6.42 7.35
C ARG A 258 8.81 -4.96 6.89
N LYS A 259 7.74 -4.19 7.11
CA LYS A 259 7.70 -2.75 6.84
C LYS A 259 8.51 -1.98 7.89
N PHE A 260 8.30 -2.27 9.18
CA PHE A 260 9.09 -1.71 10.27
C PHE A 260 10.60 -2.02 10.15
N ASP A 261 10.99 -3.27 9.85
CA ASP A 261 12.39 -3.67 9.67
C ASP A 261 13.07 -2.95 8.48
N GLY A 262 12.31 -2.24 7.64
CA GLY A 262 12.80 -1.33 6.59
C GLY A 262 13.18 0.06 7.10
N MET A 263 12.45 0.60 8.08
CA MET A 263 12.61 1.97 8.63
C MET A 263 14.04 2.31 9.07
N LYS A 264 14.82 1.30 9.50
CA LYS A 264 16.25 1.45 9.84
C LYS A 264 17.13 1.94 8.67
N TYR A 265 16.75 1.65 7.42
CA TYR A 265 17.48 2.13 6.24
C TYR A 265 17.18 3.60 5.97
N ASP A 266 15.96 4.04 6.27
CA ASP A 266 15.52 5.43 6.11
C ASP A 266 16.07 6.32 7.22
N LEU A 267 16.09 5.82 8.47
CA LEU A 267 16.85 6.39 9.58
C LEU A 267 18.32 6.62 9.19
N ARG A 268 19.00 5.59 8.64
CA ARG A 268 20.42 5.69 8.27
C ARG A 268 20.67 6.69 7.14
N LYS A 269 19.79 6.81 6.14
CA LYS A 269 19.90 7.85 5.09
C LYS A 269 19.81 9.26 5.70
N VAL A 270 18.91 9.48 6.65
CA VAL A 270 18.77 10.79 7.31
C VAL A 270 19.95 11.08 8.23
N GLU A 271 20.49 10.06 8.92
CA GLU A 271 21.72 10.15 9.70
C GLU A 271 22.93 10.49 8.82
N GLU A 272 23.09 9.82 7.67
CA GLU A 272 24.12 10.12 6.65
C GLU A 272 24.06 11.59 6.21
N VAL A 273 22.86 12.12 5.91
CA VAL A 273 22.68 13.53 5.51
C VAL A 273 22.89 14.53 6.66
N TYR A 274 22.43 14.22 7.87
CA TYR A 274 22.66 15.09 9.04
C TYR A 274 24.16 15.14 9.41
N TYR A 275 24.86 14.01 9.34
CA TYR A 275 26.32 13.96 9.49
C TYR A 275 27.00 14.86 8.44
N ASP A 276 26.60 14.75 7.17
CA ASP A 276 27.14 15.57 6.07
C ASP A 276 26.95 17.09 6.31
N VAL A 277 25.77 17.49 6.81
CA VAL A 277 25.48 18.88 7.21
C VAL A 277 26.33 19.32 8.41
N LYS A 278 26.52 18.44 9.41
CA LYS A 278 27.27 18.74 10.64
C LYS A 278 28.78 18.88 10.39
N ILE A 279 29.39 18.03 9.57
CA ILE A 279 30.83 18.13 9.26
C ILE A 279 31.19 19.33 8.39
N ARG A 280 30.23 19.85 7.60
CA ARG A 280 30.40 21.07 6.78
C ARG A 280 30.12 22.37 7.57
N GLY A 281 29.63 22.28 8.80
CA GLY A 281 29.29 23.45 9.62
C GLY A 281 28.12 24.27 9.08
N LEU A 282 27.17 23.64 8.38
CA LEU A 282 26.08 24.36 7.69
C LEU A 282 24.89 24.70 8.61
N THR A 283 24.80 24.09 9.79
CA THR A 283 23.85 24.51 10.85
C THR A 283 24.24 25.88 11.39
N ALA A 284 23.27 26.78 11.60
CA ALA A 284 23.51 28.05 12.26
C ALA A 284 24.19 27.84 13.63
N ASN A 285 25.19 28.69 13.95
CA ASN A 285 26.05 28.53 15.14
C ASN A 285 25.25 28.59 16.45
N GLY A 286 24.87 27.44 17.01
CA GLY A 286 23.99 27.41 18.18
C GLY A 286 23.53 26.03 18.67
N ASP A 287 24.42 25.03 18.71
CA ASP A 287 24.17 23.78 19.45
C ASP A 287 25.08 23.77 20.70
N PRO A 288 24.57 24.08 21.92
CA PRO A 288 25.35 24.16 23.15
C PRO A 288 25.66 22.76 23.71
N GLY A 289 26.29 21.91 22.89
CA GLY A 289 26.44 20.47 23.12
C GLY A 289 27.90 19.99 23.15
N VAL A 290 28.38 19.66 24.36
CA VAL A 290 29.63 18.95 24.69
C VAL A 290 30.93 19.75 24.45
N PRO A 291 31.78 19.98 25.49
CA PRO A 291 33.09 20.59 25.30
C PRO A 291 34.04 19.64 24.58
N ARG A 292 34.90 20.18 23.70
CA ARG A 292 36.07 19.45 23.21
C ARG A 292 37.00 19.16 24.38
N ILE A 293 37.15 17.89 24.72
CA ILE A 293 38.32 17.41 25.47
C ILE A 293 39.53 17.53 24.52
N VAL A 294 40.65 18.00 25.07
CA VAL A 294 41.91 18.27 24.36
C VAL A 294 42.70 16.98 24.15
#